data_AF-A0A0A0M839-F1
#
_entry.id   AF-A0A0A0M839-F1
#
_cell.length_a   1.000
_cell.length_b   1.000
_cell.length_c   1.000
_cell.angle_alpha   90.00
_cell.angle_beta   90.00
_cell.angle_gamma   90.00
#
_symmetry.space_group_name_H-M   'P 1'
#
loop_
_entity.id
_entity.type
_entity.pdbx_description
1 polymer ?
#
loop_
_entity_poly.entity_id
_entity_poly.type
_entity_poly.pdbx_seq_one_letter_code
_entity_poly.pdbx_strand_id
1 'polypeptide(L)'
;MEQWLMHELNEVYNYYSAVQQEPNPRIKAIWERFLDYELGHLQYVMELFKEVERRDPRELIPDTLPEPIPFASQREFVRKVLLQEVDLRASGADFVPLEQDPERSQKYRQHLNSEGSPTEAAPAGYVWNPGTELAMPAEQQK
;
A
#
# COMPACT_ATOMS: atom_id res chain seq x y z
N MET A 1 19.06 -18.52 3.15
CA MET A 1 17.67 -18.99 3.01
C MET A 1 16.65 -18.26 3.90
N GLU A 2 17.07 -17.58 4.96
CA GLU A 2 16.18 -16.94 5.96
C GLU A 2 15.15 -15.96 5.35
N GLN A 3 15.57 -15.10 4.43
CA GLN A 3 14.67 -14.14 3.77
C GLN A 3 13.54 -14.84 3.01
N TRP A 4 13.82 -15.97 2.38
CA TRP A 4 12.80 -16.75 1.66
C TRP A 4 11.82 -17.38 2.65
N LEU A 5 12.32 -17.98 3.74
CA LEU A 5 11.46 -18.52 4.79
C LEU A 5 10.51 -17.46 5.37
N MET A 6 11.05 -16.27 5.68
CA MET A 6 10.26 -15.15 6.19
C MET A 6 9.29 -14.58 5.16
N HIS A 7 9.63 -14.65 3.88
CA HIS A 7 8.74 -14.25 2.80
C HIS A 7 7.50 -15.17 2.72
N GLU A 8 7.70 -16.49 2.70
CA GLU A 8 6.56 -17.45 2.69
C GLU A 8 5.70 -17.31 3.95
N LEU A 9 6.32 -17.09 5.12
CA LEU A 9 5.59 -16.84 6.35
C LEU A 9 4.74 -15.55 6.27
N ASN A 10 5.27 -14.50 5.62
CA ASN A 10 4.54 -13.26 5.42
C ASN A 10 3.36 -13.44 4.45
N GLU A 11 3.50 -14.26 3.42
CA GLU A 11 2.39 -14.59 2.51
C GLU A 11 1.29 -15.39 3.22
N VAL A 12 1.67 -16.38 4.05
CA VAL A 12 0.72 -17.08 4.94
C VAL A 12 -0.03 -16.09 5.82
N TYR A 13 0.67 -15.16 6.48
CA TYR A 13 0.04 -14.13 7.31
C TYR A 13 -0.91 -13.22 6.52
N ASN A 14 -0.54 -12.84 5.31
CA ASN A 14 -1.33 -11.98 4.44
C ASN A 14 -2.66 -12.66 4.03
N TYR A 15 -2.62 -13.88 3.49
CA TYR A 15 -3.83 -14.59 3.08
C TYR A 15 -4.66 -15.04 4.28
N TYR A 16 -4.04 -15.42 5.39
CA TYR A 16 -4.76 -15.66 6.65
C TYR A 16 -5.58 -14.44 7.04
N SER A 17 -4.98 -13.24 6.95
CA SER A 17 -5.68 -11.99 7.26
C SER A 17 -6.88 -11.75 6.35
N ALA A 18 -6.76 -12.09 5.06
CA ALA A 18 -7.85 -11.97 4.09
C ALA A 18 -8.99 -12.97 4.38
N VAL A 19 -8.67 -14.22 4.69
CA VAL A 19 -9.64 -15.27 5.06
C VAL A 19 -10.44 -14.89 6.30
N GLN A 20 -9.80 -14.29 7.31
CA GLN A 20 -10.47 -13.88 8.54
C GLN A 20 -11.52 -12.79 8.34
N GLN A 21 -11.37 -11.96 7.30
CA GLN A 21 -12.18 -10.76 7.14
C GLN A 21 -13.07 -10.72 5.91
N GLU A 22 -12.86 -11.61 4.93
CA GLU A 22 -13.68 -11.66 3.72
C GLU A 22 -15.12 -12.13 4.04
N PRO A 23 -16.14 -11.25 3.92
CA PRO A 23 -17.51 -11.62 4.21
C PRO A 23 -18.15 -12.43 3.07
N ASN A 24 -17.67 -12.30 1.83
CA ASN A 24 -18.27 -12.99 0.70
C ASN A 24 -17.73 -14.42 0.63
N PRO A 25 -18.57 -15.45 0.85
CA PRO A 25 -18.11 -16.84 0.93
C PRO A 25 -17.45 -17.32 -0.36
N ARG A 26 -17.86 -16.79 -1.53
CA ARG A 26 -17.25 -17.17 -2.81
C ARG A 26 -15.83 -16.63 -2.95
N ILE A 27 -15.58 -15.40 -2.49
CA ILE A 27 -14.26 -14.78 -2.54
C ILE A 27 -13.39 -15.39 -1.43
N LYS A 28 -13.96 -15.64 -0.25
CA LYS A 28 -13.27 -16.30 0.85
C LYS A 28 -12.68 -17.64 0.46
N ALA A 29 -13.43 -18.46 -0.30
CA ALA A 29 -12.93 -19.73 -0.82
C ALA A 29 -11.70 -19.59 -1.75
N ILE A 30 -11.52 -18.44 -2.40
CA ILE A 30 -10.31 -18.13 -3.18
C ILE A 30 -9.15 -17.82 -2.24
N TRP A 31 -9.38 -17.01 -1.20
CA TRP A 31 -8.36 -16.70 -0.19
C TRP A 31 -7.93 -17.94 0.60
N GLU A 32 -8.85 -18.82 0.96
CA GLU A 32 -8.55 -20.09 1.63
C GLU A 32 -7.65 -20.97 0.74
N ARG A 33 -7.92 -21.01 -0.56
CA ARG A 33 -7.07 -21.75 -1.50
C ARG A 33 -5.66 -21.16 -1.61
N PHE A 34 -5.52 -19.83 -1.63
CA PHE A 34 -4.20 -19.20 -1.65
C PHE A 34 -3.46 -19.42 -0.32
N LEU A 35 -4.16 -19.33 0.81
CA LEU A 35 -3.59 -19.69 2.11
C LEU A 35 -3.07 -21.13 2.13
N ASP A 36 -3.81 -22.09 1.57
CA ASP A 36 -3.36 -23.48 1.46
C ASP A 36 -2.07 -23.62 0.62
N TYR A 37 -1.92 -22.83 -0.45
CA TYR A 37 -0.72 -22.81 -1.27
C TYR A 37 0.48 -22.30 -0.49
N GLU A 38 0.35 -21.14 0.17
CA GLU A 38 1.47 -20.55 0.91
C GLU A 38 1.85 -21.38 2.14
N LEU A 39 0.90 -22.07 2.79
CA LEU A 39 1.22 -23.05 3.82
C LEU A 39 2.06 -24.21 3.27
N GLY A 40 1.74 -24.66 2.05
CA GLY A 40 2.53 -25.65 1.33
C GLY A 40 3.93 -25.15 0.98
N HIS A 41 4.06 -23.92 0.49
CA HIS A 41 5.34 -23.29 0.18
C HIS A 41 6.19 -23.09 1.43
N LEU A 42 5.61 -22.59 2.53
CA LEU A 42 6.28 -22.43 3.81
C LEU A 42 6.80 -23.79 4.31
N GLN A 43 5.97 -24.84 4.29
CA GLN A 43 6.40 -26.17 4.69
C GLN A 43 7.57 -26.69 3.84
N TYR A 44 7.53 -26.46 2.52
CA TYR A 44 8.61 -26.84 1.62
C TYR A 44 9.91 -26.10 1.93
N VAL A 45 9.85 -24.77 2.09
CA VAL A 45 11.02 -23.94 2.41
C VAL A 45 11.58 -24.26 3.80
N MET A 46 10.73 -24.63 4.77
CA MET A 46 11.17 -25.11 6.09
C MET A 46 12.01 -26.38 6.00
N GLU A 47 11.60 -27.36 5.19
CA GLU A 47 12.40 -28.59 5.01
C GLU A 47 13.71 -28.29 4.27
N LEU A 48 13.66 -27.48 3.21
CA LEU A 48 14.86 -27.07 2.48
C LEU A 48 15.84 -26.28 3.37
N PHE A 49 15.32 -25.44 4.27
CA PHE A 49 16.13 -24.70 5.24
C PHE A 49 16.90 -25.65 6.16
N LYS A 50 16.26 -26.71 6.67
CA LYS A 50 16.92 -27.73 7.49
C LYS A 50 18.02 -28.45 6.71
N GLU A 51 17.78 -28.78 5.44
CA GLU A 51 18.77 -29.50 4.62
C GLU A 51 20.00 -28.64 4.29
N VAL A 52 19.76 -27.39 3.88
CA VAL A 52 20.81 -26.47 3.39
C VAL A 52 21.54 -25.78 4.54
N GLU A 53 20.79 -25.16 5.46
CA GLU A 53 21.34 -24.33 6.53
C GLU A 53 21.63 -25.16 7.81
N ARG A 54 21.10 -26.40 7.90
CA ARG A 54 21.27 -27.30 9.06
C ARG A 54 20.85 -26.68 10.39
N ARG A 55 19.83 -25.84 10.33
CA ARG A 55 19.25 -25.11 11.46
C ARG A 55 17.76 -25.38 11.56
N ASP A 56 17.19 -25.17 12.74
CA ASP A 56 15.75 -25.30 12.95
C ASP A 56 15.05 -24.02 12.49
N PRO A 57 14.15 -24.05 11.49
CA PRO A 57 13.41 -22.87 11.06
C PRO A 57 12.59 -22.20 12.17
N ARG A 58 12.26 -22.93 13.25
CA ARG A 58 11.57 -22.38 14.44
C ARG A 58 12.37 -21.31 15.18
N GLU A 59 13.66 -21.19 14.93
CA GLU A 59 14.47 -20.09 15.48
C GLU A 59 14.07 -18.72 14.91
N LEU A 60 13.44 -18.68 13.72
CA LEU A 60 13.00 -17.46 13.03
C LEU A 60 11.48 -17.28 13.03
N ILE A 61 10.74 -18.40 13.00
CA ILE A 61 9.28 -18.38 12.94
C ILE A 61 8.70 -18.16 14.35
N PRO A 62 7.82 -17.17 14.54
CA PRO A 62 7.14 -16.97 15.82
C PRO A 62 6.14 -18.11 16.12
N ASP A 63 5.88 -18.37 17.39
CA ASP A 63 4.93 -19.41 17.81
C ASP A 63 3.47 -19.12 17.39
N THR A 64 3.14 -17.85 17.23
CA THR A 64 1.81 -17.38 16.82
C THR A 64 1.95 -16.28 15.79
N LEU A 65 0.97 -16.21 14.88
CA LEU A 65 0.83 -15.06 13.99
C LEU A 65 0.30 -13.85 14.77
N PRO A 66 0.71 -12.62 14.42
CA PRO A 66 0.13 -11.42 15.00
C PRO A 66 -1.35 -11.28 14.60
N GLU A 67 -2.04 -10.32 15.20
CA GLU A 67 -3.43 -9.98 14.85
C GLU A 67 -3.57 -9.73 13.35
N PRO A 68 -4.57 -10.33 12.67
CA PRO A 68 -4.84 -10.11 11.25
C PRO A 68 -4.84 -8.64 10.81
N ILE A 69 -4.24 -8.36 9.66
CA ILE A 69 -4.23 -7.01 9.08
C ILE A 69 -5.67 -6.59 8.76
N PRO A 70 -6.21 -5.49 9.33
CA PRO A 70 -7.58 -5.07 9.07
C PRO A 70 -7.76 -4.57 7.62
N PHE A 71 -8.59 -5.24 6.84
CA PHE A 71 -9.02 -4.81 5.50
C PHE A 71 -10.19 -3.82 5.61
N ALA A 72 -9.92 -2.68 6.25
CA ALA A 72 -10.88 -1.62 6.47
C ALA A 72 -10.68 -0.45 5.49
N SER A 73 -11.71 0.37 5.32
CA SER A 73 -11.62 1.57 4.51
C SER A 73 -10.61 2.56 5.10
N GLN A 74 -9.61 2.94 4.32
CA GLN A 74 -8.61 3.95 4.71
C GLN A 74 -9.04 5.39 4.37
N ARG A 75 -10.28 5.59 3.88
CA ARG A 75 -10.74 6.89 3.37
C ARG A 75 -10.76 7.98 4.43
N GLU A 76 -11.16 7.65 5.66
CA GLU A 76 -11.21 8.63 6.75
C GLU A 76 -9.80 9.07 7.16
N PHE A 77 -8.87 8.12 7.27
CA PHE A 77 -7.47 8.41 7.53
C PHE A 77 -6.89 9.34 6.44
N VAL A 78 -7.05 8.97 5.16
CA VAL A 78 -6.57 9.77 4.03
C VAL A 78 -7.21 11.16 4.03
N ARG A 79 -8.53 11.26 4.24
CA ARG A 79 -9.24 12.55 4.31
C ARG A 79 -8.69 13.42 5.43
N LYS A 80 -8.47 12.84 6.62
CA LYS A 80 -7.93 13.56 7.77
C LYS A 80 -6.53 14.10 7.47
N VAL A 81 -5.64 13.26 6.95
CA VAL A 81 -4.26 13.66 6.58
C VAL A 81 -4.29 14.78 5.56
N LEU A 82 -5.07 14.66 4.48
CA LEU A 82 -5.19 15.71 3.47
C LEU A 82 -5.68 17.03 4.07
N LEU A 83 -6.72 17.00 4.92
CA LEU A 83 -7.24 18.21 5.57
C LEU A 83 -6.21 18.87 6.51
N GLN A 84 -5.35 18.08 7.14
CA GLN A 84 -4.36 18.59 8.09
C GLN A 84 -3.08 19.07 7.40
N GLU A 85 -2.71 18.47 6.28
CA GLU A 85 -1.38 18.63 5.69
C GLU A 85 -1.36 19.39 4.36
N VAL A 86 -2.52 19.63 3.72
CA VAL A 86 -2.59 20.36 2.43
C VAL A 86 -1.92 21.73 2.46
N ASP A 87 -1.93 22.41 3.61
CA ASP A 87 -1.34 23.73 3.78
C ASP A 87 0.09 23.72 4.32
N LEU A 88 0.69 22.54 4.56
CA LEU A 88 2.10 22.45 4.91
C LEU A 88 3.00 22.82 3.73
N ARG A 89 4.11 23.49 4.03
CA ARG A 89 5.13 23.94 3.09
C ARG A 89 6.50 23.48 3.56
N ALA A 90 7.36 23.12 2.61
CA ALA A 90 8.74 22.78 2.93
C ALA A 90 9.56 24.05 3.16
N SER A 91 10.25 24.12 4.29
CA SER A 91 11.28 25.11 4.58
C SER A 91 12.57 24.40 4.98
N GLY A 92 13.39 24.04 3.98
CA GLY A 92 14.58 23.23 4.24
C GLY A 92 14.18 21.81 4.63
N ALA A 93 14.53 21.39 5.84
CA ALA A 93 14.14 20.08 6.40
C ALA A 93 12.81 20.11 7.16
N ASP A 94 12.25 21.30 7.40
CA ASP A 94 11.06 21.48 8.23
C ASP A 94 9.78 21.59 7.39
N PHE A 95 8.65 21.20 7.98
CA PHE A 95 7.30 21.48 7.49
C PHE A 95 6.71 22.66 8.26
N VAL A 96 6.36 23.73 7.55
CA VAL A 96 5.80 24.96 8.13
C VAL A 96 4.39 25.22 7.61
N PRO A 97 3.51 25.89 8.38
CA PRO A 97 2.21 26.32 7.89
C PRO A 97 2.32 27.27 6.69
N LEU A 98 1.25 27.39 5.91
CA LEU A 98 1.18 28.25 4.73
C LEU A 98 1.55 29.72 5.03
N GLU A 99 1.20 30.23 6.21
CA GLU A 99 1.51 31.60 6.63
C GLU A 99 3.02 31.86 6.76
N GLN A 100 3.82 30.80 6.86
CA GLN A 100 5.26 30.82 7.00
C GLN A 100 5.98 30.33 5.72
N ASP A 101 5.25 30.21 4.60
CA ASP A 101 5.79 29.76 3.31
C ASP A 101 6.98 30.66 2.87
N PRO A 102 8.21 30.13 2.75
CA PRO A 102 9.37 30.94 2.44
C PRO A 102 9.28 31.59 1.06
N GLU A 103 9.56 32.89 0.97
CA GLU A 103 9.52 33.66 -0.29
C GLU A 103 10.37 33.01 -1.40
N ARG A 104 11.51 32.39 -1.05
CA ARG A 104 12.36 31.64 -1.98
C ARG A 104 11.62 30.49 -2.70
N SER A 105 10.76 29.77 -1.97
CA SER A 105 9.95 28.65 -2.48
C SER A 105 8.84 29.16 -3.39
N GLN A 106 8.20 30.26 -2.99
CA GLN A 106 7.15 30.90 -3.78
C GLN A 106 7.68 31.38 -5.13
N LYS A 107 8.79 32.15 -5.13
CA LYS A 107 9.45 32.65 -6.35
C LYS A 107 9.87 31.51 -7.29
N TYR A 108 10.43 30.44 -6.73
CA TYR A 108 10.84 29.28 -7.52
C TYR A 108 9.65 28.59 -8.20
N ARG A 109 8.57 28.31 -7.45
CA ARG A 109 7.34 27.70 -8.01
C ARG A 109 6.68 28.59 -9.05
N GLN A 110 6.62 29.90 -8.84
CA GLN A 110 6.08 30.85 -9.82
C GLN A 110 6.86 30.84 -11.13
N HIS A 111 8.20 30.76 -11.05
CA HIS A 111 9.03 30.66 -12.25
C HIS A 111 8.82 29.31 -12.96
N LEU A 112 8.89 28.19 -12.23
CA LEU A 112 8.72 26.86 -12.82
C LEU A 112 7.34 26.66 -13.43
N ASN A 113 6.28 27.11 -12.76
CA ASN A 113 4.90 26.94 -13.21
C ASN A 113 4.43 28.12 -14.09
N SER A 114 5.34 28.97 -14.58
CA SER A 114 4.97 30.17 -15.34
C SER A 114 4.25 29.87 -16.66
N GLU A 115 4.49 28.69 -17.24
CA GLU A 115 3.82 28.20 -18.46
C GLU A 115 2.72 27.16 -18.14
N GLY A 116 2.35 27.03 -16.86
CA GLY A 116 1.40 26.04 -16.36
C GLY A 116 2.05 24.91 -15.58
N SER A 117 1.25 24.16 -14.83
CA SER A 117 1.72 23.02 -14.03
C SER A 117 1.23 21.69 -14.64
N PRO A 118 2.13 20.73 -14.94
CA PRO A 118 1.73 19.41 -15.40
C PRO A 118 0.76 18.69 -14.43
N THR A 119 0.92 18.92 -13.13
CA THR A 119 0.05 18.36 -12.08
C THR A 119 -1.37 18.91 -12.13
N GLU A 120 -1.57 20.12 -12.65
CA GLU A 120 -2.90 20.71 -12.88
C GLU A 120 -3.43 20.33 -14.27
N ALA A 121 -2.57 20.25 -15.28
CA ALA A 121 -2.94 19.92 -16.65
C ALA A 121 -3.46 18.48 -16.79
N ALA A 122 -2.80 17.51 -16.15
CA ALA A 122 -3.17 16.09 -16.25
C ALA A 122 -4.62 15.80 -15.79
N PRO A 123 -5.10 16.33 -14.65
CA PRO A 123 -6.49 16.15 -14.21
C PRO A 123 -7.46 17.22 -14.70
N ALA A 124 -7.06 18.21 -15.53
CA ALA A 124 -7.90 19.36 -15.87
C ALA A 124 -9.27 19.00 -16.47
N GLY A 125 -9.40 17.84 -17.11
CA GLY A 125 -10.67 17.29 -17.63
C GLY A 125 -11.20 16.07 -16.87
N TYR A 126 -10.61 15.70 -15.74
CA TYR A 126 -11.00 14.51 -15.00
C TYR A 126 -12.31 14.75 -14.23
N VAL A 127 -13.32 13.94 -14.55
CA VAL A 127 -14.58 13.87 -13.80
C VAL A 127 -14.63 12.51 -13.10
N TRP A 128 -14.76 12.53 -11.77
CA TRP A 128 -14.86 11.29 -11.01
C TRP A 128 -16.18 10.57 -11.31
N ASN A 129 -16.09 9.29 -11.65
CA ASN A 129 -17.22 8.37 -11.77
C ASN A 129 -16.91 7.08 -11.02
N PRO A 130 -17.90 6.46 -10.33
CA PRO A 130 -17.69 5.16 -9.70
C PRO A 130 -17.28 4.10 -10.73
N GLY A 131 -16.17 3.40 -10.50
CA GLY A 131 -15.73 2.26 -11.32
C GLY A 131 -14.86 2.59 -12.55
N THR A 132 -14.45 3.85 -12.76
CA THR A 132 -13.58 4.25 -13.89
C THR A 132 -12.14 4.58 -13.47
N GLU A 133 -11.67 4.02 -12.36
CA GLU A 133 -10.30 4.20 -11.85
C GLU A 133 -9.24 3.68 -12.86
N LEU A 134 -9.67 2.85 -13.81
CA LEU A 134 -8.89 2.36 -14.94
C LEU A 134 -9.58 2.78 -16.26
N ALA A 135 -9.29 3.99 -16.72
CA ALA A 135 -9.68 4.58 -18.01
C ALA A 135 -11.18 4.87 -18.24
N MET A 136 -11.52 6.13 -18.50
CA MET A 136 -12.78 6.46 -19.19
C MET A 136 -12.65 6.06 -20.67
N PRO A 137 -13.70 5.51 -21.30
CA PRO A 137 -13.74 5.30 -22.74
C PRO A 137 -13.52 6.62 -23.49
N ALA A 138 -12.70 6.60 -24.54
CA ALA A 138 -12.29 7.78 -25.32
C ALA A 138 -13.47 8.62 -25.88
N GLU A 139 -14.68 8.05 -25.93
CA GLU A 139 -15.88 8.69 -26.47
C GLU A 139 -16.47 9.77 -25.55
N GLN A 140 -16.10 9.80 -24.26
CA GLN A 140 -16.61 10.78 -23.29
C GLN A 140 -15.62 11.92 -22.98
N GLN A 141 -14.49 11.99 -23.69
CA GLN A 141 -13.44 13.01 -23.51
C GLN A 141 -13.56 14.19 -24.50
N LYS A 142 -14.73 14.38 -25.15
CA LYS A 142 -15.00 15.48 -26.10
C LYS A 142 -15.85 16.58 -25.51
#